data_AF-A0A419T4Q6-F1
#
_entry.id   AF-A0A419T4Q6-F1
#
_cell.length_a   1.000
_cell.length_b   1.000
_cell.length_c   1.000
_cell.angle_alpha   90.00
_cell.angle_beta   90.00
_cell.angle_gamma   90.00
#
_symmetry.space_group_name_H-M   'P 1'
#
loop_
_entity.id
_entity.type
_entity.pdbx_description
1 polymer ?
#
loop_
_entity_poly.entity_id
_entity_poly.type
_entity_poly.pdbx_seq_one_letter_code
_entity_poly.pdbx_strand_id
1 'polypeptide(L)' 'MPVITIKMKKTQPEKKKELIEKLTSVAAEVTHSPFSAFTVFIEEFDSDNIGVGGQPLSEKVANK' A
#
# COMPACT_ATOMS: atom_id res chain seq x y z
N MET A 1 4.33 -12.27 14.76
CA MET A 1 3.47 -12.09 13.58
C MET A 1 3.50 -10.61 13.18
N PRO A 2 4.52 -10.17 12.43
CA PRO A 2 4.58 -8.79 11.94
C PRO A 2 3.50 -8.52 10.89
N VAL A 3 2.94 -7.32 10.92
CA VAL A 3 1.87 -6.89 10.02
C VAL A 3 2.29 -5.61 9.32
N ILE A 4 2.12 -5.56 8.00
CA ILE A 4 2.35 -4.38 7.17
C ILE A 4 1.00 -3.98 6.57
N THR A 5 0.54 -2.76 6.85
CA THR A 5 -0.71 -2.23 6.26
C THR A 5 -0.39 -1.04 5.38
N ILE A 6 -0.83 -1.10 4.13
CA ILE A 6 -0.81 0.04 3.20
C ILE A 6 -2.23 0.51 2.96
N LYS A 7 -2.45 1.81 3.16
CA LYS A 7 -3.66 2.53 2.77
C LYS A 7 -3.34 3.36 1.53
N MET A 8 -4.01 3.08 0.42
CA MET A 8 -3.70 3.73 -0.85
C MET A 8 -4.94 3.90 -1.73
N LYS A 9 -4.82 4.67 -2.80
CA LYS A 9 -5.87 4.69 -3.84
C LYS A 9 -5.95 3.34 -4.55
N LYS A 10 -7.12 3.01 -5.11
CA LYS A 10 -7.30 1.83 -5.96
C LYS A 10 -6.24 1.76 -7.07
N THR A 11 -5.70 0.57 -7.31
CA THR A 11 -4.65 0.31 -8.29
C THR A 11 -4.87 -1.02 -9.02
N GLN A 12 -4.05 -1.27 -10.04
CA GLN A 12 -4.12 -2.51 -10.82
C GLN A 12 -3.66 -3.73 -10.00
N PRO A 13 -4.25 -4.93 -10.21
CA PRO A 13 -3.90 -6.15 -9.47
C PRO A 13 -2.41 -6.50 -9.50
N GLU A 14 -1.73 -6.25 -10.62
CA GLU A 14 -0.31 -6.54 -10.83
C GLU A 14 0.56 -5.73 -9.87
N LYS A 15 0.22 -4.45 -9.67
CA LYS A 15 0.93 -3.57 -8.72
C LYS A 15 0.71 -4.00 -7.27
N LYS A 16 -0.47 -4.55 -6.94
CA LYS A 16 -0.73 -5.09 -5.60
C LYS A 16 0.14 -6.30 -5.31
N LYS A 17 0.26 -7.21 -6.29
CA LYS A 17 1.15 -8.37 -6.18
C LYS A 17 2.60 -7.94 -5.96
N GLU A 18 3.10 -7.02 -6.79
CA GLU A 18 4.46 -6.50 -6.68
C GLU A 18 4.72 -5.81 -5.33
N LEU A 19 3.74 -5.05 -4.82
CA LEU A 19 3.81 -4.43 -3.49
C LEU A 19 3.95 -5.47 -2.38
N ILE A 20 3.11 -6.50 -2.37
CA ILE A 20 3.15 -7.56 -1.35
C ILE A 20 4.51 -8.26 -1.36
N GLU A 21 5.01 -8.62 -2.54
CA GLU A 21 6.30 -9.30 -2.70
C GLU A 21 7.46 -8.44 -2.18
N LYS A 22 7.55 -7.18 -2.64
CA LYS A 22 8.66 -6.29 -2.29
C LYS A 22 8.65 -5.87 -0.82
N LEU A 23 7.48 -5.54 -0.26
CA LEU A 23 7.38 -5.17 1.15
C LEU A 23 7.76 -6.33 2.06
N THR A 24 7.28 -7.53 1.75
CA THR A 24 7.61 -8.73 2.52
C THR A 24 9.10 -9.04 2.44
N SER A 25 9.69 -8.95 1.24
CA SER A 25 11.12 -9.23 1.04
C SER A 25 12.01 -8.30 1.84
N VAL A 26 11.80 -6.98 1.74
CA VAL A 26 12.61 -6.00 2.46
C VAL A 26 12.43 -6.14 3.97
N ALA A 27 11.20 -6.34 4.44
CA ALA A 27 10.95 -6.50 5.87
C ALA A 27 11.59 -7.78 6.43
N ALA A 28 11.47 -8.90 5.73
CA ALA A 28 12.09 -10.16 6.12
C ALA A 28 13.61 -10.06 6.15
N GLU A 29 14.22 -9.43 5.14
CA GLU A 29 15.66 -9.22 5.04
C GLU A 29 16.21 -8.39 6.20
N VAL A 30 15.62 -7.22 6.46
CA VAL A 30 16.09 -6.28 7.51
C VAL A 30 15.89 -6.84 8.92
N THR A 31 14.82 -7.60 9.14
CA THR A 31 14.49 -8.15 10.46
C THR A 31 15.03 -9.55 10.70
N HIS A 32 15.71 -10.14 9.70
CA HIS A 32 16.18 -11.53 9.71
C HIS A 32 15.09 -12.54 10.10
N SER A 33 13.85 -12.26 9.70
CA SER A 33 12.67 -13.06 10.02
C SER A 33 12.18 -13.83 8.78
N PRO A 34 11.55 -15.01 8.94
CA PRO A 34 11.06 -15.76 7.80
C PRO A 34 9.91 -15.03 7.10
N PHE A 35 9.85 -15.12 5.77
CA PHE A 35 8.80 -14.52 4.94
C PHE A 35 7.38 -14.92 5.40
N SER A 36 7.20 -16.18 5.82
CA SER A 36 5.93 -16.73 6.30
C SER A 36 5.44 -16.10 7.61
N ALA A 37 6.28 -15.35 8.33
CA ALA A 37 5.85 -14.65 9.54
C ALA A 37 5.05 -13.37 9.25
N PHE A 38 5.13 -12.84 8.03
CA PHE A 38 4.58 -11.54 7.66
C PHE A 38 3.18 -11.66 7.07
N THR A 39 2.34 -10.68 7.38
CA THR A 39 1.04 -10.49 6.74
C THR A 39 0.96 -9.07 6.19
N VAL A 40 0.59 -8.93 4.92
CA VAL A 40 0.45 -7.63 4.24
C VAL A 40 -1.01 -7.36 3.92
N PHE A 41 -1.53 -6.23 4.39
CA PHE A 41 -2.87 -5.73 4.07
C PHE A 41 -2.78 -4.54 3.12
N ILE A 42 -3.57 -4.57 2.06
CA ILE A 42 -3.76 -3.45 1.15
C ILE A 42 -5.21 -2.98 1.29
N GLU A 43 -5.37 -1.79 1.88
CA GLU A 43 -6.65 -1.10 2.01
C GLU A 43 -6.75 -0.04 0.90
N GLU A 44 -7.62 -0.30 -0.06
CA GLU A 44 -7.82 0.58 -1.21
C GLU A 44 -9.01 1.51 -0.99
N PHE A 45 -8.81 2.79 -1.29
CA PHE A 45 -9.85 3.82 -1.24
C PHE A 45 -10.06 4.45 -2.62
N ASP A 46 -11.29 4.89 -2.89
CA ASP A 46 -11.56 5.76 -4.04
C ASP A 46 -10.88 7.12 -3.85
N SER A 47 -10.48 7.77 -4.94
CA SER A 47 -9.72 9.02 -4.87
C SER A 47 -10.50 10.16 -4.22
N ASP A 48 -11.83 10.14 -4.30
CA ASP A 48 -12.70 11.12 -3.62
C ASP A 48 -12.69 10.95 -2.09
N ASN A 49 -12.38 9.74 -1.60
CA ASN A 49 -12.34 9.43 -0.18
C ASN A 49 -10.97 9.71 0.45
N ILE A 50 -9.98 10.15 -0.34
CA ILE A 50 -8.64 10.49 0.14
C ILE A 50 -8.49 12.01 0.09
N GLY A 51 -8.42 12.66 1.26
CA GLY A 51 -8.16 14.09 1.36
C GLY A 51 -6.67 14.41 1.51
N VAL A 52 -6.14 15.36 0.73
CA VAL A 52 -4.76 15.85 0.88
C VAL A 52 -4.76 17.37 0.92
N GLY A 53 -4.47 17.96 2.08
CA GLY A 53 -4.44 19.43 2.25
C GLY A 53 -5.82 20.08 2.08
N GLY A 54 -6.88 19.42 2.55
CA GLY A 54 -8.25 19.92 2.50
C GLY A 54 -8.99 19.71 1.18
N GLN A 55 -8.38 19.07 0.19
CA GLN A 55 -9.01 18.77 -1.10
C GLN A 55 -9.00 17.26 -1.38
N PRO A 56 -10.04 16.72 -2.04
CA PRO A 56 -10.04 15.35 -2.54
C PRO A 56 -8.85 15.07 -3.46
N LEU A 57 -8.31 13.86 -3.39
CA LEU A 57 -7.17 13.45 -4.22
C LEU A 57 -7.54 13.46 -5.70
N SER A 58 -8.79 13.18 -6.04
CA SER A 58 -9.33 13.30 -7.39
C SER A 58 -9.12 14.70 -7.98
N GLU A 59 -9.41 15.75 -7.21
CA GLU A 59 -9.20 17.14 -7.63
C GLU A 59 -7.71 17.50 -7.77
N LYS A 60 -6.85 16.96 -6.90
CA LYS A 60 -5.40 17.21 -6.98
C LYS A 60 -4.72 16.51 -8.15
N VAL A 61 -5.20 15.32 -8.53
CA VAL A 61 -4.63 14.57 -9.67
C VAL A 61 -5.13 15.14 -11.00
N ALA A 62 -6.35 15.69 -11.06
CA ALA A 62 -6.88 16.35 -12.26
C ALA A 62 -6.18 17.68 -12.59
N ASN A 63 -5.58 18.33 -11.60
CA ASN A 63 -4.86 19.61 -11.74
C ASN A 63 -3.34 19.44 -11.98
N LYS A 64 -2.87 18.24 -12.32
CA LYS A 64 -1.48 17.93 -12.66
C LYS A 64 -1.39 17.32 -14.06
#